data_AF-A0A7Y4XLY0-F1
#
_entry.id   AF-A0A7Y4XLY0-F1
#
_cell.length_a   1.000
_cell.length_b   1.000
_cell.length_c   1.000
_cell.angle_alpha   90.00
_cell.angle_beta   90.00
_cell.angle_gamma   90.00
#
_symmetry.space_group_name_H-M   'P 1'
#
loop_
_entity.id
_entity.type
_entity.pdbx_description
1 polymer ?
#
loop_
_entity_poly.entity_id
_entity_poly.type
_entity_poly.pdbx_seq_one_letter_code
_entity_poly.pdbx_strand_id
1 'polypeptide(L)'
;MRILKKYDIQQRERENGTKSFWDFFFTGYDKGTFFIYQLKPELKDALEECGLTDNIKPISIQRAYLFAWNPNNWHQWTDPKNVPYIEDNVEELKNTGKVTLMWSCRSHKSIRPGDRAFLVRLGSIPRGIMASGKVVSEPFLSPHWSGVDKDVPRVLIEFDVLLNPDKDPILTLDNLDSGNLVNQNWTPQSSGISIKSEIVDELEEEWFEFLKTQDIRYNPFLEAADATKTFIEGAATQVTQTRYERNTQARKECLKHYGYSCMVCDFNFEKYYGNIGYQFIHVHHLTQVSDKKQEYKVNPIEDLRPVCPNCHAMLHKDNPPLTIEELKTQLKSN
;
A
#
# COMPACT_ATOMS: atom_id res chain seq x y z
N MET A 1 -34.81 -1.25 6.63
CA MET A 1 -36.12 -0.87 7.21
C MET A 1 -37.15 -2.02 7.31
N ARG A 2 -36.73 -3.31 7.44
CA ARG A 2 -37.65 -4.48 7.58
C ARG A 2 -37.67 -5.08 8.99
N ILE A 3 -36.59 -4.96 9.76
CA ILE A 3 -36.46 -5.56 11.10
C ILE A 3 -37.43 -4.92 12.11
N LEU A 4 -37.53 -3.59 12.09
CA LEU A 4 -38.38 -2.84 13.03
C LEU A 4 -39.87 -3.17 12.89
N LYS A 5 -40.33 -3.40 11.64
CA LYS A 5 -41.72 -3.81 11.36
C LYS A 5 -42.01 -5.25 11.76
N LYS A 6 -40.99 -6.11 11.81
CA LYS A 6 -41.14 -7.54 12.09
C LYS A 6 -41.11 -7.85 13.59
N TYR A 7 -40.46 -7.01 14.39
CA TYR A 7 -40.20 -7.27 15.82
C TYR A 7 -40.76 -6.20 16.78
N ASP A 8 -41.62 -5.29 16.30
CA ASP A 8 -42.26 -4.21 17.08
C ASP A 8 -41.32 -3.48 18.06
N ILE A 9 -40.17 -3.04 17.54
CA ILE A 9 -39.12 -2.43 18.34
C ILE A 9 -39.40 -0.93 18.49
N GLN A 10 -39.55 -0.46 19.74
CA GLN A 10 -39.68 0.96 20.05
C GLN A 10 -38.36 1.70 19.80
N GLN A 11 -38.43 2.76 18.99
CA GLN A 11 -37.28 3.61 18.66
C GLN A 11 -37.27 4.83 19.58
N ARG A 12 -36.09 5.19 20.10
CA ARG A 12 -35.91 6.46 20.79
C ARG A 12 -36.02 7.62 19.81
N GLU A 13 -36.78 8.64 20.18
CA GLU A 13 -36.91 9.88 19.42
C GLU A 13 -35.87 10.90 19.94
N ARG A 14 -35.11 11.50 19.03
CA ARG A 14 -34.11 12.54 19.34
C ARG A 14 -34.82 13.88 19.51
N GLU A 15 -34.14 14.85 20.12
CA GLU A 15 -34.69 16.19 20.39
C GLU A 15 -35.19 16.92 19.13
N ASN A 16 -34.60 16.64 17.97
CA ASN A 16 -35.03 17.18 16.68
C ASN A 16 -36.20 16.40 16.03
N GLY A 17 -36.87 15.50 16.76
CA GLY A 17 -37.98 14.67 16.27
C GLY A 17 -37.57 13.51 15.36
N THR A 18 -36.26 13.29 15.14
CA THR A 18 -35.80 12.16 14.32
C THR A 18 -35.62 10.90 15.15
N LYS A 19 -35.95 9.74 14.57
CA LYS A 19 -35.82 8.45 15.28
C LYS A 19 -34.38 7.95 15.23
N SER A 20 -33.83 7.57 16.38
CA SER A 20 -32.47 7.05 16.48
C SER A 20 -32.43 5.58 16.08
N PHE A 21 -32.22 5.33 14.78
CA PHE A 21 -32.14 3.96 14.25
C PHE A 21 -30.91 3.20 14.78
N TRP A 22 -29.80 3.91 14.98
CA TRP A 22 -28.52 3.33 15.32
C TRP A 22 -28.44 2.83 16.77
N ASP A 23 -29.22 3.40 17.70
CA ASP A 23 -29.30 2.99 19.12
C ASP A 23 -29.74 1.53 19.30
N PHE A 24 -30.36 0.94 18.28
CA PHE A 24 -30.71 -0.47 18.30
C PHE A 24 -29.46 -1.35 18.33
N PHE A 25 -28.47 -1.01 17.49
CA PHE A 25 -27.25 -1.80 17.30
C PHE A 25 -26.08 -1.31 18.17
N PHE A 26 -26.02 -0.01 18.43
CA PHE A 26 -24.87 0.64 19.02
C PHE A 26 -25.25 1.36 20.31
N THR A 27 -24.37 1.29 21.30
CA THR A 27 -24.24 2.29 22.37
C THR A 27 -23.27 3.38 21.91
N GLY A 28 -23.01 4.37 22.77
CA GLY A 28 -21.97 5.35 22.49
C GLY A 28 -21.78 6.34 23.62
N TYR A 29 -20.74 7.16 23.48
CA TYR A 29 -20.41 8.23 24.41
C TYR A 29 -19.85 9.43 23.65
N ASP A 30 -20.05 10.62 24.20
CA ASP A 30 -19.49 11.85 23.65
C ASP A 30 -18.00 11.97 24.00
N LYS A 31 -17.17 12.25 22.99
CA LYS A 31 -15.74 12.56 23.10
C LYS A 31 -15.48 13.87 22.37
N GLY A 32 -15.53 14.99 23.10
CA GLY A 32 -15.41 16.33 22.54
C GLY A 32 -16.62 16.73 21.68
N THR A 33 -16.41 17.01 20.39
CA THR A 33 -17.48 17.34 19.43
C THR A 33 -18.06 16.12 18.71
N PHE A 34 -17.60 14.90 19.04
CA PHE A 34 -18.01 13.67 18.37
C PHE A 34 -18.74 12.72 19.33
N PHE A 35 -19.67 11.95 18.76
CA PHE A 35 -20.33 10.84 19.44
C PHE A 35 -19.74 9.51 18.92
N ILE A 36 -19.05 8.78 19.79
CA ILE A 36 -18.39 7.52 19.46
C ILE A 36 -19.41 6.39 19.56
N TYR A 37 -19.63 5.63 18.48
CA TYR A 37 -20.53 4.47 18.48
C TYR A 37 -19.77 3.20 18.86
N GLN A 38 -20.33 2.42 19.77
CA GLN A 38 -19.81 1.12 20.20
C GLN A 38 -20.88 0.06 19.99
N LEU A 39 -20.53 -1.08 19.37
CA LEU A 39 -21.48 -2.17 19.18
C LEU A 39 -21.90 -2.73 20.55
N LYS A 40 -23.21 -2.98 20.75
CA LYS A 40 -23.69 -3.58 21.99
C LYS A 40 -23.02 -4.94 22.25
N PRO A 41 -22.64 -5.24 23.51
CA PRO A 41 -21.97 -6.51 23.84
C PRO A 41 -22.73 -7.74 23.35
N GLU A 42 -24.05 -7.75 23.52
CA GLU A 42 -24.89 -8.90 23.15
C GLU A 42 -24.92 -9.15 21.64
N LEU A 43 -24.80 -8.08 20.83
CA LEU A 43 -24.71 -8.19 19.37
C LEU A 43 -23.32 -8.62 18.92
N LYS A 44 -22.28 -8.17 19.62
CA LYS A 44 -20.91 -8.64 19.38
C LYS A 44 -20.83 -10.16 19.59
N ASP A 45 -21.30 -10.63 20.73
CA ASP A 45 -21.27 -12.05 21.08
C ASP A 45 -22.08 -12.89 20.08
N ALA A 46 -23.25 -12.40 19.65
CA ALA A 46 -24.06 -13.07 18.64
C ALA A 46 -23.39 -13.15 17.26
N LEU A 47 -22.64 -12.11 16.85
CA LEU A 47 -21.89 -12.12 15.59
C LEU A 47 -20.74 -13.14 15.63
N GLU A 48 -20.07 -13.27 16.77
CA GLU A 48 -19.01 -14.25 17.00
C GLU A 48 -19.56 -15.68 16.97
N GLU A 49 -20.66 -15.95 17.68
CA GLU A 49 -21.31 -17.27 17.67
C GLU A 49 -21.81 -17.69 16.28
N CYS A 50 -22.26 -16.71 15.47
CA CYS A 50 -22.74 -16.97 14.11
C CYS A 50 -21.62 -17.11 13.06
N GLY A 51 -20.34 -17.00 13.45
CA GLY A 51 -19.21 -17.03 12.50
C GLY A 51 -19.20 -15.85 11.52
N LEU A 52 -19.91 -14.76 11.84
CA LEU A 52 -19.99 -13.56 10.99
C LEU A 52 -18.80 -12.62 11.21
N THR A 53 -17.92 -12.94 12.16
CA THR A 53 -16.67 -12.24 12.44
C THR A 53 -15.46 -12.85 11.74
N ASP A 54 -15.59 -14.00 11.07
CA ASP A 54 -14.46 -14.74 10.47
C ASP A 54 -13.67 -13.94 9.42
N ASN A 55 -14.35 -13.00 8.73
CA ASN A 55 -13.73 -12.06 7.78
C ASN A 55 -13.55 -10.66 8.36
N ILE A 56 -14.03 -10.42 9.58
CA ILE A 56 -13.79 -9.19 10.34
C ILE A 56 -12.47 -9.41 11.07
N LYS A 57 -11.36 -9.05 10.42
CA LYS A 57 -10.10 -8.97 11.15
C LYS A 57 -10.27 -7.95 12.26
N PRO A 58 -10.14 -8.33 13.55
CA PRO A 58 -10.03 -7.33 14.60
C PRO A 58 -8.86 -6.42 14.23
N ILE A 59 -9.06 -5.11 14.33
CA ILE A 59 -8.00 -4.12 14.12
C ILE A 59 -6.81 -4.38 15.09
N SER A 60 -7.03 -5.16 16.16
CA SER A 60 -6.14 -5.22 17.32
C SER A 60 -5.25 -6.47 17.47
N ILE A 61 -4.59 -6.97 16.40
CA ILE A 61 -3.29 -7.69 16.52
C ILE A 61 -2.38 -7.35 15.33
N GLN A 62 -2.42 -6.11 14.83
CA GLN A 62 -1.45 -5.72 13.82
C GLN A 62 -0.08 -5.55 14.49
N ARG A 63 0.88 -6.41 14.13
CA ARG A 63 2.27 -6.21 14.55
C ARG A 63 2.73 -4.93 13.90
N ALA A 64 3.17 -3.98 14.71
CA ALA A 64 3.66 -2.70 14.24
C ALA A 64 5.13 -2.53 14.62
N TYR A 65 5.86 -1.84 13.76
CA TYR A 65 7.29 -1.63 13.93
C TYR A 65 7.64 -0.16 13.72
N LEU A 66 8.51 0.35 14.59
CA LEU A 66 9.04 1.69 14.50
C LEU A 66 10.42 1.65 13.84
N PHE A 67 10.48 2.24 12.66
CA PHE A 67 11.71 2.50 11.93
C PHE A 67 12.18 3.92 12.23
N ALA A 68 13.48 4.16 12.15
CA ALA A 68 14.07 5.44 12.52
C ALA A 68 14.96 5.98 11.41
N TRP A 69 14.80 7.28 11.13
CA TRP A 69 15.69 8.08 10.29
C TRP A 69 16.31 9.22 11.12
N ASN A 70 17.59 9.48 10.93
CA ASN A 70 18.32 10.57 11.57
C ASN A 70 19.22 11.22 10.51
N PRO A 71 18.89 12.42 10.01
CA PRO A 71 19.66 13.09 8.98
C PRO A 71 21.11 13.40 9.40
N ASN A 72 21.40 13.48 10.70
CA ASN A 72 22.75 13.73 11.19
C ASN A 72 23.66 12.49 11.07
N ASN A 73 23.06 11.30 10.98
CA ASN A 73 23.79 10.02 10.98
C ASN A 73 23.66 9.26 9.65
N TRP A 74 22.56 9.47 8.89
CA TRP A 74 22.25 8.66 7.71
C TRP A 74 21.83 9.51 6.52
N HIS A 75 22.61 9.36 5.44
CA HIS A 75 22.43 10.09 4.19
C HIS A 75 21.40 9.47 3.24
N GLN A 76 20.54 8.55 3.69
CA GLN A 76 19.56 7.88 2.82
C GLN A 76 18.61 8.84 2.08
N TRP A 77 18.42 10.04 2.61
CA TRP A 77 17.68 11.12 1.97
C TRP A 77 18.50 12.41 1.85
N THR A 78 19.83 12.32 1.90
CA THR A 78 20.72 13.44 1.59
C THR A 78 21.76 12.98 0.56
N ASP A 79 21.82 13.67 -0.58
CA ASP A 79 22.91 13.43 -1.51
C ASP A 79 24.26 13.90 -0.90
N PRO A 80 25.41 13.60 -1.53
CA PRO A 80 26.73 14.06 -1.06
C PRO A 80 26.90 15.58 -0.95
N LYS A 81 25.91 16.38 -1.41
CA LYS A 81 25.86 17.85 -1.35
C LYS A 81 24.83 18.36 -0.33
N ASN A 82 24.25 17.50 0.50
CA ASN A 82 23.18 17.80 1.46
C ASN A 82 21.87 18.31 0.81
N VAL A 83 21.57 17.93 -0.44
CA VAL A 83 20.26 18.19 -1.05
C VAL A 83 19.27 17.10 -0.59
N PRO A 84 18.12 17.45 0.01
CA PRO A 84 17.14 16.47 0.48
C PRO A 84 16.48 15.72 -0.70
N TYR A 85 16.75 14.41 -0.85
CA TYR A 85 16.12 13.53 -1.85
C TYR A 85 14.76 12.98 -1.38
N ILE A 86 14.26 13.43 -0.23
CA ILE A 86 12.94 13.01 0.26
C ILE A 86 11.81 13.46 -0.68
N GLU A 87 11.97 14.61 -1.37
CA GLU A 87 10.94 15.14 -2.25
C GLU A 87 10.64 14.23 -3.45
N ASP A 88 11.65 13.58 -4.03
CA ASP A 88 11.46 12.65 -5.15
C ASP A 88 10.60 11.45 -4.71
N ASN A 89 10.79 10.98 -3.47
CA ASN A 89 10.00 9.90 -2.89
C ASN A 89 8.57 10.37 -2.54
N VAL A 90 8.42 11.60 -2.07
CA VAL A 90 7.10 12.23 -1.82
C VAL A 90 6.35 12.43 -3.14
N GLU A 91 7.04 12.79 -4.21
CA GLU A 91 6.47 12.94 -5.55
C GLU A 91 6.12 11.57 -6.16
N GLU A 92 6.95 10.55 -6.00
CA GLU A 92 6.60 9.16 -6.36
C GLU A 92 5.36 8.68 -5.61
N LEU A 93 5.31 8.91 -4.30
CA LEU A 93 4.16 8.58 -3.45
C LEU A 93 2.89 9.28 -3.95
N LYS A 94 2.97 10.59 -4.24
CA LYS A 94 1.85 11.36 -4.80
C LYS A 94 1.37 10.78 -6.13
N ASN A 95 2.30 10.45 -7.03
CA ASN A 95 1.98 10.05 -8.40
C ASN A 95 1.48 8.61 -8.49
N THR A 96 1.90 7.72 -7.58
CA THR A 96 1.60 6.28 -7.66
C THR A 96 0.74 5.77 -6.51
N GLY A 97 0.54 6.59 -5.47
CA GLY A 97 -0.11 6.21 -4.21
C GLY A 97 0.79 5.46 -3.23
N LYS A 98 2.05 5.18 -3.58
CA LYS A 98 2.99 4.46 -2.72
C LYS A 98 4.47 4.73 -3.06
N VAL A 99 5.37 4.46 -2.13
CA VAL A 99 6.82 4.42 -2.42
C VAL A 99 7.48 3.30 -1.62
N THR A 100 8.34 2.50 -2.26
CA THR A 100 8.97 1.35 -1.58
C THR A 100 10.43 1.66 -1.25
N LEU A 101 10.76 1.66 0.03
CA LEU A 101 12.10 1.99 0.53
C LEU A 101 12.68 0.89 1.41
N MET A 102 14.00 0.79 1.39
CA MET A 102 14.73 -0.22 2.14
C MET A 102 15.20 0.33 3.49
N TRP A 103 14.91 -0.40 4.57
CA TRP A 103 15.22 0.03 5.92
C TRP A 103 15.90 -1.06 6.77
N SER A 104 16.81 -0.66 7.65
CA SER A 104 17.41 -1.59 8.61
C SER A 104 16.39 -2.00 9.67
N CYS A 105 16.44 -3.27 10.07
CA CYS A 105 15.46 -3.83 10.99
C CYS A 105 16.12 -4.67 12.09
N ARG A 106 16.05 -4.17 13.33
CA ARG A 106 16.48 -4.93 14.51
C ARG A 106 15.59 -6.15 14.77
N SER A 107 14.28 -6.03 14.54
CA SER A 107 13.29 -7.08 14.78
C SER A 107 13.18 -8.10 13.64
N HIS A 108 14.25 -8.32 12.86
CA HIS A 108 14.31 -9.23 11.70
C HIS A 108 13.87 -10.67 11.98
N LYS A 109 13.88 -11.15 13.24
CA LYS A 109 13.36 -12.49 13.56
C LYS A 109 11.83 -12.54 13.55
N SER A 110 11.19 -11.40 13.81
CA SER A 110 9.79 -11.33 14.18
C SER A 110 8.94 -10.63 13.10
N ILE A 111 9.52 -9.67 12.37
CA ILE A 111 8.84 -8.93 11.31
C ILE A 111 8.52 -9.80 10.09
N ARG A 112 7.36 -9.58 9.48
CA ARG A 112 6.86 -10.32 8.31
C ARG A 112 6.21 -9.36 7.31
N PRO A 113 6.07 -9.75 6.02
CA PRO A 113 5.25 -9.03 5.07
C PRO A 113 3.82 -8.81 5.59
N GLY A 114 3.29 -7.60 5.42
CA GLY A 114 1.98 -7.16 5.90
C GLY A 114 1.99 -6.46 7.27
N ASP A 115 3.10 -6.58 8.03
CA ASP A 115 3.25 -5.87 9.30
C ASP A 115 3.24 -4.35 9.09
N ARG A 116 2.67 -3.63 10.06
CA ARG A 116 2.58 -2.17 10.01
C ARG A 116 3.94 -1.53 10.27
N ALA A 117 4.25 -0.49 9.52
CA ALA A 117 5.48 0.26 9.66
C ALA A 117 5.19 1.74 9.91
N PHE A 118 5.85 2.30 10.92
CA PHE A 118 5.93 3.75 11.16
C PHE A 118 7.39 4.20 11.07
N LEU A 119 7.64 5.40 10.57
CA LEU A 119 8.98 5.98 10.50
C LEU A 119 9.06 7.23 11.37
N VAL A 120 10.01 7.25 12.31
CA VAL A 120 10.32 8.42 13.15
C VAL A 120 11.57 9.15 12.67
N ARG A 121 11.49 10.49 12.57
CA ARG A 121 12.64 11.38 12.42
C ARG A 121 13.26 11.71 13.78
N LEU A 122 14.57 11.54 13.88
CA LEU A 122 15.39 11.83 15.06
C LEU A 122 16.52 12.79 14.70
N GLY A 123 17.30 13.22 15.70
CA GLY A 123 18.50 14.06 15.52
C GLY A 123 18.22 15.55 15.30
N SER A 124 17.35 15.90 14.36
CA SER A 124 16.98 17.30 14.04
C SER A 124 15.53 17.59 14.42
N ILE A 125 15.23 18.84 14.79
CA ILE A 125 13.87 19.31 15.09
C ILE A 125 13.18 19.69 13.77
N PRO A 126 11.88 19.40 13.58
CA PRO A 126 11.00 18.64 14.48
C PRO A 126 11.35 17.14 14.52
N ARG A 127 11.21 16.53 15.69
CA ARG A 127 11.32 15.06 15.88
C ARG A 127 9.93 14.48 16.02
N GLY A 128 9.69 13.33 15.41
CA GLY A 128 8.34 12.79 15.34
C GLY A 128 8.15 11.76 14.23
N ILE A 129 6.97 11.14 14.22
CA ILE A 129 6.55 10.22 13.16
C ILE A 129 6.23 11.02 11.90
N MET A 130 6.83 10.60 10.79
CA MET A 130 6.77 11.30 9.50
C MET A 130 6.29 10.41 8.36
N ALA A 131 6.11 9.11 8.60
CA ALA A 131 5.66 8.18 7.56
C ALA A 131 4.94 6.97 8.16
N SER A 132 4.02 6.41 7.38
CA SER A 132 3.36 5.13 7.67
C SER A 132 3.30 4.25 6.42
N GLY A 133 3.25 2.94 6.62
CA GLY A 133 3.26 1.99 5.53
C GLY A 133 3.14 0.54 5.98
N LYS A 134 3.54 -0.38 5.11
CA LYS A 134 3.56 -1.82 5.38
C LYS A 134 4.87 -2.43 4.94
N VAL A 135 5.31 -3.43 5.66
CA VAL A 135 6.44 -4.27 5.26
C VAL A 135 6.01 -5.14 4.07
N VAL A 136 6.81 -5.17 3.00
CA VAL A 136 6.49 -5.91 1.76
C VAL A 136 7.52 -6.98 1.40
N SER A 137 8.55 -7.17 2.24
CA SER A 137 9.53 -8.24 2.08
C SER A 137 9.76 -9.01 3.37
N GLU A 138 10.19 -10.26 3.23
CA GLU A 138 10.88 -10.94 4.34
C GLU A 138 12.20 -10.22 4.63
N PRO A 139 12.74 -10.33 5.87
CA PRO A 139 14.05 -9.78 6.20
C PRO A 139 15.16 -10.43 5.39
N PHE A 140 16.03 -9.61 4.83
CA PHE A 140 17.20 -10.05 4.06
C PHE A 140 18.46 -9.34 4.52
N LEU A 141 19.61 -9.95 4.26
CA LEU A 141 20.92 -9.38 4.57
C LEU A 141 21.38 -8.45 3.44
N SER A 142 21.92 -7.29 3.81
CA SER A 142 22.48 -6.32 2.88
C SER A 142 23.62 -5.56 3.55
N PRO A 143 24.67 -5.14 2.81
CA PRO A 143 25.81 -4.45 3.39
C PRO A 143 25.44 -3.22 4.23
N HIS A 144 26.19 -3.01 5.32
CA HIS A 144 26.07 -1.80 6.13
C HIS A 144 26.50 -0.57 5.30
N TRP A 145 25.77 0.55 5.44
CA TRP A 145 26.05 1.79 4.69
C TRP A 145 27.43 2.38 4.97
N SER A 146 28.03 2.06 6.12
CA SER A 146 29.36 2.53 6.52
C SER A 146 30.52 1.70 5.96
N GLY A 147 30.27 0.76 5.04
CA GLY A 147 31.33 0.00 4.35
C GLY A 147 32.11 -0.98 5.23
N VAL A 148 31.62 -1.30 6.42
CA VAL A 148 32.17 -2.39 7.26
C VAL A 148 31.61 -3.70 6.72
N ASP A 149 32.45 -4.74 6.58
CA ASP A 149 32.08 -6.14 6.23
C ASP A 149 31.14 -6.76 7.28
N LYS A 150 29.94 -6.20 7.41
CA LYS A 150 28.86 -6.65 8.27
C LYS A 150 27.56 -6.46 7.54
N ASP A 151 26.94 -7.58 7.22
CA ASP A 151 25.58 -7.59 6.72
C ASP A 151 24.61 -7.14 7.82
N VAL A 152 23.67 -6.28 7.43
CA VAL A 152 22.60 -5.78 8.29
C VAL A 152 21.29 -6.36 7.81
N PRO A 153 20.44 -6.88 8.70
CA PRO A 153 19.08 -7.24 8.34
C PRO A 153 18.30 -6.01 7.89
N ARG A 154 17.68 -6.11 6.72
CA ARG A 154 16.84 -5.07 6.10
C ARG A 154 15.51 -5.64 5.66
N VAL A 155 14.55 -4.75 5.48
CA VAL A 155 13.24 -5.03 4.89
C VAL A 155 12.90 -3.95 3.87
N LEU A 156 12.02 -4.26 2.93
CA LEU A 156 11.35 -3.29 2.08
C LEU A 156 10.04 -2.84 2.76
N ILE A 157 9.82 -1.54 2.81
CA ILE A 157 8.63 -0.90 3.36
C ILE A 157 7.97 -0.12 2.23
N GLU A 158 6.71 -0.45 1.95
CA GLU A 158 5.84 0.33 1.06
C GLU A 158 5.14 1.38 1.92
N PHE A 159 5.54 2.64 1.79
CA PHE A 159 4.92 3.77 2.48
C PHE A 159 3.66 4.21 1.75
N ASP A 160 2.59 4.41 2.51
CA ASP A 160 1.31 5.00 2.09
C ASP A 160 1.21 6.50 2.46
N VAL A 161 2.01 6.92 3.44
CA VAL A 161 2.20 8.33 3.82
C VAL A 161 3.69 8.56 4.02
N LEU A 162 4.22 9.64 3.45
CA LEU A 162 5.59 10.11 3.65
C LEU A 162 5.58 11.64 3.64
N LEU A 163 5.99 12.25 4.74
CA LEU A 163 5.98 13.70 4.94
C LEU A 163 7.40 14.25 4.89
N ASN A 164 7.59 15.42 4.30
CA ASN A 164 8.88 16.11 4.39
C ASN A 164 8.87 17.05 5.62
N PRO A 165 9.64 16.79 6.67
CA PRO A 165 9.64 17.57 7.91
C PRO A 165 10.07 19.04 7.73
N ASP A 166 10.69 19.39 6.60
CA ASP A 166 11.08 20.76 6.27
C ASP A 166 9.96 21.54 5.56
N LYS A 167 8.91 20.85 5.09
CA LYS A 167 7.80 21.43 4.31
C LYS A 167 6.41 21.07 4.81
N ASP A 168 6.28 19.98 5.55
CA ASP A 168 5.05 19.42 6.08
C ASP A 168 5.17 19.26 7.61
N PRO A 169 4.07 19.46 8.36
CA PRO A 169 4.04 19.10 9.77
C PRO A 169 4.25 17.59 9.92
N ILE A 170 4.79 17.16 11.08
CA ILE A 170 4.94 15.74 11.44
C ILE A 170 4.33 15.50 12.84
N LEU A 171 3.95 14.26 13.14
CA LEU A 171 3.41 13.90 14.44
C LEU A 171 4.54 13.93 15.47
N THR A 172 4.60 14.99 16.28
CA THR A 172 5.77 15.30 17.10
C THR A 172 5.90 14.38 18.31
N LEU A 173 7.08 14.37 18.94
CA LEU A 173 7.27 13.67 20.20
C LEU A 173 6.34 14.17 21.32
N ASP A 174 5.92 15.44 21.28
CA ASP A 174 5.01 16.00 22.29
C ASP A 174 3.59 15.39 22.14
N ASN A 175 3.17 15.07 20.91
CA ASN A 175 1.93 14.32 20.67
C ASN A 175 2.02 12.88 21.23
N LEU A 176 3.18 12.27 21.07
CA LEU A 176 3.45 10.88 21.47
C LEU A 176 3.72 10.71 22.99
N ASP A 177 3.88 11.81 23.73
CA ASP A 177 4.05 11.84 25.19
C ASP A 177 2.72 12.01 25.93
N SER A 178 1.68 11.36 25.40
CA SER A 178 0.32 11.40 25.94
C SER A 178 -0.31 10.00 26.00
N GLY A 179 -1.36 9.83 26.81
CA GLY A 179 -2.14 8.59 26.86
C GLY A 179 -1.32 7.35 27.26
N ASN A 180 -1.47 6.24 26.53
CA ASN A 180 -0.63 5.05 26.69
C ASN A 180 0.61 5.08 25.78
N LEU A 181 0.69 6.01 24.82
CA LEU A 181 1.81 6.12 23.88
C LEU A 181 3.15 6.40 24.58
N VAL A 182 3.13 7.09 25.72
CA VAL A 182 4.30 7.29 26.62
C VAL A 182 5.00 5.97 26.99
N ASN A 183 4.31 4.83 26.95
CA ASN A 183 4.89 3.54 27.28
C ASN A 183 5.80 2.95 26.19
N GLN A 184 5.95 3.61 25.05
CA GLN A 184 6.79 3.18 23.94
C GLN A 184 8.06 4.01 23.81
N ASN A 185 9.15 3.37 23.38
CA ASN A 185 10.35 4.09 23.01
C ASN A 185 10.21 4.67 21.60
N TRP A 186 9.96 5.98 21.52
CA TRP A 186 9.89 6.74 20.26
C TRP A 186 11.23 7.27 19.76
N THR A 187 12.32 7.11 20.53
CA THR A 187 13.66 7.58 20.16
C THR A 187 14.69 6.44 20.13
N PRO A 188 14.43 5.38 19.35
CA PRO A 188 15.27 4.20 19.39
C PRO A 188 16.67 4.45 18.82
N GLN A 189 17.68 3.81 19.42
CA GLN A 189 19.06 3.82 18.92
C GLN A 189 19.26 2.92 17.68
N SER A 190 18.28 2.09 17.37
CA SER A 190 18.30 1.12 16.28
C SER A 190 16.95 1.12 15.58
N SER A 191 16.94 1.05 14.26
CA SER A 191 15.70 1.03 13.50
C SER A 191 15.00 -0.35 13.52
N GLY A 192 13.68 -0.36 13.30
CA GLY A 192 12.85 -1.55 13.19
C GLY A 192 12.65 -2.25 14.54
N ILE A 193 12.40 -1.48 15.60
CA ILE A 193 11.97 -2.02 16.89
C ILE A 193 10.49 -2.34 16.85
N SER A 194 10.04 -3.28 17.70
CA SER A 194 8.61 -3.57 17.82
C SER A 194 7.91 -2.43 18.56
N ILE A 195 6.72 -2.06 18.09
CA ILE A 195 5.76 -1.24 18.82
C ILE A 195 4.91 -2.20 19.66
N LYS A 196 4.68 -1.84 20.93
CA LYS A 196 3.85 -2.65 21.83
C LYS A 196 2.45 -2.83 21.26
N SER A 197 1.94 -4.06 21.22
CA SER A 197 0.63 -4.36 20.63
C SER A 197 -0.51 -3.59 21.30
N GLU A 198 -0.42 -3.35 22.61
CA GLU A 198 -1.45 -2.65 23.38
C GLU A 198 -1.62 -1.17 23.01
N ILE A 199 -0.68 -0.57 22.28
CA ILE A 199 -0.74 0.85 21.91
C ILE A 199 -0.92 1.09 20.40
N VAL A 200 -0.95 0.03 19.59
CA VAL A 200 -1.01 0.18 18.12
C VAL A 200 -2.28 0.89 17.70
N ASP A 201 -3.41 0.52 18.29
CA ASP A 201 -4.70 1.13 17.97
C ASP A 201 -4.72 2.62 18.34
N GLU A 202 -4.17 2.98 19.51
CA GLU A 202 -4.06 4.37 19.96
C GLU A 202 -3.12 5.19 19.04
N LEU A 203 -2.02 4.57 18.57
CA LEU A 203 -1.11 5.21 17.64
C LEU A 203 -1.75 5.45 16.28
N GLU A 204 -2.52 4.49 15.75
CA GLU A 204 -3.23 4.66 14.48
C GLU A 204 -4.32 5.74 14.59
N GLU A 205 -5.05 5.82 15.73
CA GLU A 205 -6.02 6.90 15.98
C GLU A 205 -5.33 8.26 15.98
N GLU A 206 -4.24 8.42 16.74
CA GLU A 206 -3.49 9.67 16.81
C GLU A 206 -2.88 10.06 15.46
N TRP A 207 -2.31 9.09 14.73
CA TRP A 207 -1.77 9.32 13.40
C TRP A 207 -2.86 9.74 12.40
N PHE A 208 -4.02 9.08 12.43
CA PHE A 208 -5.14 9.42 11.55
C PHE A 208 -5.69 10.82 11.85
N GLU A 209 -5.91 11.16 13.12
CA GLU A 209 -6.39 12.49 13.51
C GLU A 209 -5.36 13.58 13.19
N PHE A 210 -4.07 13.31 13.38
CA PHE A 210 -3.00 14.19 12.93
C PHE A 210 -3.10 14.46 11.42
N LEU A 211 -3.16 13.41 10.60
CA LEU A 211 -3.23 13.59 9.16
C LEU A 211 -4.47 14.38 8.76
N LYS A 212 -5.62 14.11 9.36
CA LYS A 212 -6.88 14.79 9.03
C LYS A 212 -6.91 16.26 9.44
N THR A 213 -6.23 16.64 10.51
CA THR A 213 -6.32 17.99 11.09
C THR A 213 -5.22 18.93 10.61
N GLN A 214 -4.07 18.40 10.20
CA GLN A 214 -2.95 19.21 9.76
C GLN A 214 -3.02 19.56 8.27
N ASP A 215 -2.50 20.73 7.92
CA ASP A 215 -2.32 21.16 6.53
C ASP A 215 -1.11 20.46 5.91
N ILE A 216 -1.36 19.32 5.27
CA ILE A 216 -0.35 18.46 4.65
C ILE A 216 -0.49 18.55 3.13
N ARG A 217 0.61 18.86 2.44
CA ARG A 217 0.61 19.09 0.97
C ARG A 217 0.00 17.92 0.18
N TYR A 218 0.26 16.69 0.63
CA TYR A 218 -0.18 15.45 -0.03
C TYR A 218 -0.79 14.50 0.97
N ASN A 219 -2.04 14.78 1.34
CA ASN A 219 -2.78 13.98 2.30
C ASN A 219 -3.64 12.92 1.58
N PRO A 220 -3.43 11.61 1.80
CA PRO A 220 -4.24 10.57 1.16
C PRO A 220 -5.69 10.51 1.69
N PHE A 221 -6.01 11.24 2.76
CA PHE A 221 -7.33 11.23 3.40
C PHE A 221 -8.18 12.48 3.12
N LEU A 222 -7.61 13.51 2.48
CA LEU A 222 -8.36 14.68 2.03
C LEU A 222 -8.71 14.50 0.55
N GLU A 223 -10.01 14.38 0.23
CA GLU A 223 -10.47 14.49 -1.15
C GLU A 223 -10.02 15.85 -1.70
N ALA A 224 -9.34 15.82 -2.85
CA ALA A 224 -8.87 17.02 -3.52
C ALA A 224 -10.07 17.95 -3.81
N ALA A 225 -10.19 19.02 -3.04
CA ALA A 225 -11.06 20.13 -3.40
C ALA A 225 -10.53 20.73 -4.72
N ASP A 226 -11.38 20.67 -5.74
CA ASP A 226 -11.28 21.26 -7.08
C ASP A 226 -10.15 22.29 -7.28
N ALA A 227 -9.18 21.96 -8.13
CA ALA A 227 -8.27 22.94 -8.74
C ALA A 227 -7.99 22.58 -10.20
N THR A 228 -8.76 23.23 -11.09
CA THR A 228 -8.42 23.72 -12.45
C THR A 228 -7.33 22.98 -13.25
N LYS A 229 -7.76 22.42 -14.40
CA LYS A 229 -6.93 21.88 -15.48
C LYS A 229 -5.91 22.89 -16.00
N THR A 230 -4.63 22.64 -15.73
CA THR A 230 -3.51 23.02 -16.58
C THR A 230 -2.95 21.76 -17.23
N PHE A 231 -2.71 21.81 -18.54
CA PHE A 231 -2.04 20.73 -19.28
C PHE A 231 -0.61 21.16 -19.59
N ILE A 232 0.35 20.39 -19.09
CA ILE A 232 1.77 20.47 -19.48
C ILE A 232 1.99 19.39 -20.54
N GLU A 233 2.44 19.79 -21.72
CA GLU A 233 2.81 18.85 -22.78
C GLU A 233 4.07 18.08 -22.35
N GLY A 234 4.01 16.74 -22.38
CA GLY A 234 5.04 15.87 -21.79
C GLY A 234 4.63 15.18 -20.49
N ALA A 235 3.42 15.46 -19.97
CA ALA A 235 2.83 14.68 -18.89
C ALA A 235 2.72 13.20 -19.32
N ALA A 236 3.25 12.30 -18.50
CA ALA A 236 3.04 10.86 -18.64
C ALA A 236 1.52 10.62 -18.67
N THR A 237 0.99 10.41 -19.86
CA THR A 237 -0.38 9.97 -20.00
C THR A 237 -0.40 8.59 -19.40
N GLN A 238 -1.03 8.44 -18.23
CA GLN A 238 -1.40 7.13 -17.73
C GLN A 238 -2.36 6.53 -18.75
N VAL A 239 -1.79 5.82 -19.72
CA VAL A 239 -2.48 4.69 -20.31
C VAL A 239 -2.61 3.71 -19.17
N THR A 240 -3.80 3.65 -18.58
CA THR A 240 -4.18 2.61 -17.65
C THR A 240 -4.09 1.29 -18.42
N GLN A 241 -2.92 0.65 -18.43
CA GLN A 241 -2.87 -0.78 -18.67
C GLN A 241 -3.41 -1.46 -17.42
N THR A 242 -4.74 -1.39 -17.27
CA THR A 242 -5.51 -2.11 -16.28
C THR A 242 -5.54 -3.58 -16.70
N ARG A 243 -4.42 -4.29 -16.52
CA ARG A 243 -4.42 -5.74 -16.67
C ARG A 243 -3.47 -6.38 -15.67
N TYR A 244 -3.76 -6.17 -14.39
CA TYR A 244 -4.14 -7.28 -13.51
C TYR A 244 -3.58 -8.63 -14.02
N GLU A 245 -2.36 -9.00 -13.64
CA GLU A 245 -1.93 -10.41 -13.68
C GLU A 245 -2.78 -11.13 -12.62
N ARG A 246 -4.01 -11.48 -12.98
CA ARG A 246 -5.04 -12.02 -12.07
C ARG A 246 -4.72 -13.42 -11.56
N ASN A 247 -3.73 -14.11 -12.15
CA ASN A 247 -3.36 -15.45 -11.71
C ASN A 247 -1.87 -15.75 -11.97
N THR A 248 -1.04 -15.52 -10.95
CA THR A 248 0.40 -15.81 -10.94
C THR A 248 0.71 -17.28 -11.30
N GLN A 249 -0.20 -18.19 -10.96
CA GLN A 249 -0.05 -19.63 -11.23
C GLN A 249 -0.23 -19.93 -12.72
N ALA A 250 -1.24 -19.34 -13.36
CA ALA A 250 -1.46 -19.47 -14.80
C ALA A 250 -0.30 -18.87 -15.62
N ARG A 251 0.24 -17.72 -15.19
CA ARG A 251 1.46 -17.16 -15.78
C ARG A 251 2.63 -18.15 -15.70
N LYS A 252 2.86 -18.71 -14.51
CA LYS A 252 3.97 -19.64 -14.27
C LYS A 252 3.86 -20.88 -15.16
N GLU A 253 2.67 -21.47 -15.28
CA GLU A 253 2.46 -22.65 -16.12
C GLU A 253 2.58 -22.32 -17.62
N CYS A 254 2.09 -21.16 -18.07
CA CYS A 254 2.29 -20.67 -19.44
C CYS A 254 3.78 -20.54 -19.77
N LEU A 255 4.56 -19.89 -18.90
CA LEU A 255 6.00 -19.66 -19.12
C LEU A 255 6.83 -20.93 -18.95
N LYS A 256 6.39 -21.86 -18.11
CA LYS A 256 7.01 -23.18 -18.00
C LYS A 256 6.86 -23.98 -19.29
N HIS A 257 5.73 -23.84 -19.98
CA HIS A 257 5.47 -24.54 -21.24
C HIS A 257 6.12 -23.85 -22.45
N TYR A 258 5.92 -22.54 -22.61
CA TYR A 258 6.34 -21.79 -23.80
C TYR A 258 7.71 -21.10 -23.69
N GLY A 259 8.25 -20.95 -22.48
CA GLY A 259 9.49 -20.22 -22.23
C GLY A 259 9.32 -18.69 -22.23
N TYR A 260 10.46 -18.00 -22.32
CA TYR A 260 10.58 -16.54 -22.14
C TYR A 260 10.90 -15.77 -23.43
N SER A 261 10.71 -16.39 -24.59
CA SER A 261 10.84 -15.73 -25.88
C SER A 261 9.47 -15.19 -26.33
N CYS A 262 9.47 -13.98 -26.90
CA CYS A 262 8.26 -13.37 -27.44
C CYS A 262 7.69 -14.21 -28.58
N MET A 263 6.43 -14.64 -28.47
CA MET A 263 5.76 -15.41 -29.52
C MET A 263 5.54 -14.63 -30.82
N VAL A 264 5.73 -13.31 -30.84
CA VAL A 264 5.56 -12.46 -32.02
C VAL A 264 6.90 -12.19 -32.71
N CYS A 265 7.90 -11.71 -31.98
CA CYS A 265 9.17 -11.23 -32.54
C CYS A 265 10.40 -12.01 -32.08
N ASP A 266 10.22 -13.12 -31.38
CA ASP A 266 11.26 -14.02 -30.84
C ASP A 266 12.24 -13.39 -29.84
N PHE A 267 12.08 -12.09 -29.52
CA PHE A 267 12.93 -11.38 -28.56
C PHE A 267 12.89 -12.03 -27.18
N ASN A 268 14.06 -12.19 -26.56
CA ASN A 268 14.24 -12.79 -25.25
C ASN A 268 15.07 -11.85 -24.37
N PHE A 269 14.46 -11.36 -23.29
CA PHE A 269 15.07 -10.35 -22.42
C PHE A 269 16.31 -10.87 -21.70
N GLU A 270 16.29 -12.10 -21.20
CA GLU A 270 17.44 -12.68 -20.49
C GLU A 270 18.62 -12.90 -21.43
N LYS A 271 18.38 -13.35 -22.67
CA LYS A 271 19.44 -13.50 -23.67
C LYS A 271 20.07 -12.17 -24.07
N TYR A 272 19.29 -11.09 -24.13
CA TYR A 272 19.76 -9.79 -24.60
C TYR A 272 20.33 -8.90 -23.48
N TYR A 273 19.66 -8.85 -22.33
CA TYR A 273 19.99 -7.99 -21.20
C TYR A 273 20.64 -8.74 -20.02
N GLY A 274 20.87 -10.04 -20.15
CA GLY A 274 21.42 -10.87 -19.08
C GLY A 274 20.48 -10.93 -17.87
N ASN A 275 21.05 -10.89 -16.66
CA ASN A 275 20.32 -11.07 -15.41
C ASN A 275 19.18 -10.05 -15.19
N ILE A 276 19.31 -8.83 -15.73
CA ILE A 276 18.28 -7.79 -15.62
C ILE A 276 17.00 -8.19 -16.39
N GLY A 277 17.15 -9.00 -17.44
CA GLY A 277 16.05 -9.54 -18.23
C GLY A 277 15.47 -10.85 -17.71
N TYR A 278 15.98 -11.39 -16.58
CA TYR A 278 15.54 -12.67 -16.04
C TYR A 278 14.04 -12.65 -15.72
N GLN A 279 13.29 -13.57 -16.32
CA GLN A 279 11.83 -13.71 -16.21
C GLN A 279 10.98 -12.47 -16.60
N PHE A 280 11.59 -11.47 -17.24
CA PHE A 280 10.95 -10.20 -17.61
C PHE A 280 10.21 -10.33 -18.96
N ILE A 281 9.10 -11.07 -18.99
CA ILE A 281 8.21 -11.14 -20.16
C ILE A 281 6.75 -11.03 -19.72
N HIS A 282 5.91 -10.41 -20.54
CA HIS A 282 4.47 -10.30 -20.30
C HIS A 282 3.75 -11.53 -20.85
N VAL A 283 2.56 -11.82 -20.33
CA VAL A 283 1.67 -12.87 -20.83
C VAL A 283 0.37 -12.26 -21.36
N HIS A 284 0.11 -12.48 -22.64
CA HIS A 284 -1.08 -12.00 -23.34
C HIS A 284 -2.17 -13.08 -23.39
N HIS A 285 -3.42 -12.67 -23.22
CA HIS A 285 -4.57 -13.57 -23.38
C HIS A 285 -5.10 -13.52 -24.81
N LEU A 286 -5.20 -14.68 -25.46
CA LEU A 286 -5.73 -14.82 -26.82
C LEU A 286 -7.25 -14.63 -26.89
N THR A 287 -7.97 -14.91 -25.79
CA THR A 287 -9.41 -14.71 -25.65
C THR A 287 -9.70 -13.44 -24.85
N GLN A 288 -10.57 -12.57 -25.38
CA GLN A 288 -10.94 -11.32 -24.72
C GLN A 288 -11.78 -11.59 -23.46
N VAL A 289 -11.32 -11.05 -22.33
CA VAL A 289 -11.97 -11.16 -21.01
C VAL A 289 -13.11 -10.13 -20.86
N SER A 290 -13.18 -9.15 -21.75
CA SER A 290 -14.12 -8.02 -21.72
C SER A 290 -15.58 -8.42 -21.90
N ASP A 291 -15.88 -9.54 -22.56
CA ASP A 291 -17.26 -9.93 -22.88
C ASP A 291 -17.92 -10.89 -21.88
N LYS A 292 -17.21 -11.32 -20.82
CA LYS A 292 -17.75 -12.26 -19.83
C LYS A 292 -17.66 -11.67 -18.43
N LYS A 293 -18.77 -11.11 -17.94
CA LYS A 293 -18.97 -10.59 -16.57
C LYS A 293 -18.99 -11.69 -15.48
N GLN A 294 -18.28 -12.81 -15.67
CA GLN A 294 -18.19 -13.91 -14.71
C GLN A 294 -16.76 -14.44 -14.62
N GLU A 295 -16.38 -14.98 -13.46
CA GLU A 295 -15.15 -15.74 -13.27
C GLU A 295 -15.05 -16.84 -14.33
N TYR A 296 -13.99 -16.82 -15.14
CA TYR A 296 -13.75 -17.84 -16.14
C TYR A 296 -12.43 -18.55 -15.82
N LYS A 297 -12.41 -19.87 -16.02
CA LYS A 297 -11.19 -20.66 -15.89
C LYS A 297 -10.28 -20.35 -17.09
N VAL A 298 -9.08 -19.86 -16.80
CA VAL A 298 -8.02 -19.61 -17.79
C VAL A 298 -7.24 -20.91 -17.98
N ASN A 299 -7.11 -21.40 -19.20
CA ASN A 299 -6.17 -22.46 -19.54
C ASN A 299 -4.80 -21.83 -19.89
N PRO A 300 -3.75 -22.04 -19.08
CA PRO A 300 -2.43 -21.43 -19.29
C PRO A 300 -1.76 -21.78 -20.62
N ILE A 301 -2.15 -22.89 -21.25
CA ILE A 301 -1.55 -23.37 -22.51
C ILE A 301 -2.40 -22.90 -23.69
N GLU A 302 -3.72 -22.93 -23.59
CA GLU A 302 -4.59 -22.59 -24.71
C GLU A 302 -4.86 -21.09 -24.80
N ASP A 303 -5.04 -20.42 -23.67
CA ASP A 303 -5.50 -19.03 -23.64
C ASP A 303 -4.37 -18.00 -23.54
N LEU A 304 -3.14 -18.40 -23.19
CA LEU A 304 -2.05 -17.49 -22.86
C LEU A 304 -0.83 -17.66 -23.76
N ARG A 305 -0.15 -16.55 -24.09
CA ARG A 305 1.14 -16.57 -24.81
C ARG A 305 2.14 -15.55 -24.26
N PRO A 306 3.43 -15.90 -24.13
CA PRO A 306 4.47 -14.94 -23.76
C PRO A 306 4.72 -13.93 -24.88
N VAL A 307 4.73 -12.64 -24.56
CA VAL A 307 5.00 -11.54 -25.50
C VAL A 307 5.82 -10.45 -24.82
N CYS A 308 6.69 -9.76 -25.57
CA CYS A 308 7.41 -8.61 -25.04
C CYS A 308 6.46 -7.42 -24.80
N PRO A 309 6.80 -6.47 -23.90
CA PRO A 309 5.96 -5.30 -23.63
C PRO A 309 5.57 -4.51 -24.88
N ASN A 310 6.47 -4.38 -25.85
CA ASN A 310 6.21 -3.65 -27.10
C ASN A 310 5.17 -4.38 -27.97
N CYS A 311 5.34 -5.68 -28.19
CA CYS A 311 4.36 -6.47 -28.94
C CYS A 311 3.02 -6.54 -28.18
N HIS A 312 3.05 -6.63 -26.84
CA HIS A 312 1.84 -6.65 -26.03
C HIS A 312 1.02 -5.36 -26.22
N ALA A 313 1.68 -4.21 -26.22
CA ALA A 313 1.04 -2.92 -26.49
C ALA A 313 0.46 -2.85 -27.91
N MET A 314 1.18 -3.37 -28.91
CA MET A 314 0.71 -3.38 -30.30
C MET A 314 -0.49 -4.30 -30.52
N LEU A 315 -0.54 -5.47 -29.85
CA LEU A 315 -1.71 -6.36 -29.89
C LEU A 315 -2.96 -5.65 -29.38
N HIS A 316 -2.83 -4.82 -28.34
CA HIS A 316 -3.94 -4.07 -27.74
C HIS A 316 -4.17 -2.67 -28.32
N LYS A 317 -3.52 -2.33 -29.44
CA LYS A 317 -3.66 -1.01 -30.05
C LYS A 317 -5.06 -0.78 -30.64
N ASP A 318 -5.67 -1.83 -31.16
CA ASP A 318 -7.02 -1.81 -31.73
C ASP A 318 -8.02 -2.56 -30.84
N ASN A 319 -9.31 -2.28 -31.03
CA ASN A 319 -10.42 -3.01 -30.41
C ASN A 319 -11.38 -3.50 -31.49
N PRO A 320 -11.46 -4.82 -31.76
CA PRO A 320 -10.81 -5.92 -31.04
C PRO A 320 -9.27 -5.96 -31.19
N PRO A 321 -8.52 -6.50 -30.20
CA PRO A 321 -7.07 -6.67 -30.29
C PRO A 321 -6.65 -7.52 -31.48
N LEU A 322 -5.49 -7.22 -32.06
CA LEU A 322 -4.88 -8.01 -33.12
C LEU A 322 -4.49 -9.40 -32.60
N THR A 323 -4.54 -10.39 -33.48
CA THR A 323 -3.98 -11.70 -33.21
C THR A 323 -2.46 -11.69 -33.36
N ILE A 324 -1.79 -12.66 -32.72
CA ILE A 324 -0.34 -12.83 -32.82
C ILE A 324 0.10 -13.02 -34.28
N GLU A 325 -0.66 -13.78 -35.08
CA GLU A 325 -0.30 -14.07 -36.47
C GLU A 325 -0.48 -12.85 -37.38
N GLU A 326 -1.48 -12.01 -37.13
CA GLU A 326 -1.64 -10.73 -37.82
C GLU A 326 -0.46 -9.80 -37.53
N LEU A 327 -0.08 -9.64 -36.26
CA LEU A 327 1.04 -8.79 -35.89
C LEU A 327 2.38 -9.32 -36.44
N LYS A 328 2.59 -10.64 -36.45
CA LYS A 328 3.75 -11.27 -37.11
C LYS A 328 3.83 -10.95 -38.59
N THR A 329 2.69 -11.03 -39.28
CA THR A 329 2.64 -10.79 -40.73
C THR A 329 2.99 -9.34 -41.06
N GLN A 330 2.51 -8.39 -40.24
CA GLN A 330 2.85 -6.98 -40.39
C GLN A 330 4.35 -6.71 -40.13
N LEU A 331 4.96 -7.39 -39.17
CA LEU A 331 6.40 -7.26 -38.87
C LEU A 331 7.30 -7.85 -39.95
N LYS A 332 6.85 -8.86 -40.70
CA LYS A 332 7.60 -9.47 -41.82
C LYS A 332 7.46 -8.71 -43.15
N SER A 333 6.48 -7.81 -43.23
CA SER A 333 6.17 -7.01 -44.43
C SER A 333 6.90 -5.65 -44.44
N ASN A 334 7.66 -5.37 -43.39
CA ASN A 334 8.66 -4.30 -43.27
C ASN A 334 10.04 -4.93 -43.09
#